data_AF-A0A962SAM8-F1
#
_entry.id   AF-A0A962SAM8-F1
#
_cell.length_a   1.000
_cell.length_b   1.000
_cell.length_c   1.000
_cell.angle_alpha   90.00
_cell.angle_beta   90.00
_cell.angle_gamma   90.00
#
_symmetry.space_group_name_H-M   'P 1'
#
loop_
_entity.id
_entity.type
_entity.pdbx_description
1 polymer ?
#
loop_
_entity_poly.entity_id
_entity_poly.type
_entity_poly.pdbx_seq_one_letter_code
_entity_poly.pdbx_strand_id
1 'polypeptide(L)'
;MKIAFLYFDDIHHIYHSVSIAIELSRMLGKSHQIVLLSSTADNTRLLEKFCAGHQNHYCEVRQLKATLGYRLFYRFHRKFPRKSRMLKKHRKLLAGFDAIVGTELSSAKLRRYLGDKTPSLILTKHGAGDRSYGYRTDIKHYDFI
;
A
#
# COMPACT_ATOMS: atom_id res chain seq x y z
N MET A 1 6.44 -7.13 14.55
CA MET A 1 5.20 -6.77 13.83
C MET A 1 5.39 -6.85 12.32
N LYS A 2 4.33 -7.02 11.55
CA LYS A 2 4.28 -7.02 10.09
C LYS A 2 3.46 -5.82 9.60
N ILE A 3 4.10 -4.91 8.87
CA ILE A 3 3.49 -3.69 8.36
C ILE A 3 3.56 -3.68 6.84
N ALA A 4 2.44 -3.45 6.17
CA ALA A 4 2.38 -3.34 4.72
C ALA A 4 2.21 -1.88 4.28
N PHE A 5 2.98 -1.46 3.27
CA PHE A 5 2.76 -0.21 2.54
C PHE A 5 2.17 -0.52 1.16
N LEU A 6 1.05 0.13 0.79
CA LEU A 6 0.33 -0.15 -0.45
C LEU A 6 0.68 0.84 -1.58
N TYR A 7 1.14 0.29 -2.72
CA TYR A 7 1.50 1.04 -3.94
C TYR A 7 0.75 0.50 -5.17
N PHE A 8 -0.59 0.62 -5.13
CA PHE A 8 -1.48 0.11 -6.19
C PHE A 8 -1.85 1.15 -7.25
N ASP A 9 -1.30 2.35 -7.17
CA ASP A 9 -1.59 3.47 -8.08
C ASP A 9 -0.34 3.93 -8.83
N ASP A 10 -0.43 5.10 -9.46
CA ASP A 10 0.68 5.74 -10.17
C ASP A 10 1.92 5.98 -9.30
N ILE A 11 3.08 6.07 -9.97
CA ILE A 11 4.41 6.16 -9.37
C ILE A 11 4.53 7.30 -8.35
N HIS A 12 3.77 8.39 -8.51
CA HIS A 12 3.79 9.51 -7.58
C HIS A 12 3.41 9.10 -6.15
N HIS A 13 2.54 8.09 -5.99
CA HIS A 13 2.16 7.54 -4.70
C HIS A 13 3.31 6.88 -3.95
N ILE A 14 4.34 6.41 -4.66
CA ILE A 14 5.53 5.80 -4.05
C ILE A 14 6.29 6.86 -3.25
N TYR A 15 6.49 8.05 -3.81
CA TYR A 15 7.28 9.11 -3.18
C TYR A 15 6.68 9.65 -1.87
N HIS A 16 5.37 9.47 -1.65
CA HIS A 16 4.71 9.96 -0.43
C HIS A 16 5.02 9.15 0.84
N SER A 17 5.41 7.88 0.71
CA SER A 17 5.58 7.02 1.89
C SER A 17 6.72 6.01 1.82
N VAL A 18 7.43 5.90 0.69
CA VAL A 18 8.56 4.96 0.57
C VAL A 18 9.70 5.30 1.53
N SER A 19 10.02 6.58 1.71
CA SER A 19 11.05 7.02 2.66
C SER A 19 10.67 6.68 4.11
N ILE A 20 9.40 6.85 4.47
CA ILE A 20 8.85 6.47 5.77
C ILE A 20 9.05 4.97 5.99
N ALA A 21 8.70 4.14 5.00
CA ALA A 21 8.84 2.69 5.12
C ALA A 21 10.30 2.24 5.30
N ILE A 22 11.23 2.88 4.59
CA ILE A 22 12.66 2.58 4.65
C ILE A 22 13.25 2.97 6.00
N GLU A 23 12.99 4.21 6.45
CA GLU A 23 13.42 4.69 7.78
C GLU A 23 12.83 3.82 8.90
N LEU A 24 11.53 3.53 8.83
CA LEU A 24 10.85 2.69 9.82
C LEU A 24 11.47 1.30 9.89
N SER A 25 11.81 0.71 8.74
CA SER A 25 12.47 -0.60 8.72
C SER A 25 13.84 -0.56 9.40
N ARG A 26 14.61 0.51 9.20
CA ARG A 26 15.93 0.70 9.82
C ARG A 26 15.81 0.89 11.32
N MET A 27 14.87 1.71 11.78
CA MET A 27 14.64 1.97 13.20
C MET A 27 14.17 0.71 13.96
N LEU A 28 13.25 -0.05 13.37
CA LEU A 28 12.69 -1.25 14.01
C LEU A 28 13.58 -2.49 13.89
N GLY A 29 14.52 -2.49 12.95
CA GLY A 29 15.44 -3.59 12.72
C GLY A 29 14.76 -4.85 12.15
N LYS A 30 15.54 -5.95 12.08
CA LYS A 30 15.12 -7.23 11.47
C LYS A 30 14.01 -7.97 12.24
N SER A 31 13.73 -7.58 13.48
CA SER A 31 12.65 -8.17 14.29
C SER A 31 11.25 -7.79 13.78
N HIS A 32 11.17 -6.82 12.86
CA HIS A 32 9.95 -6.34 12.25
C HIS A 32 10.00 -6.52 10.74
N GLN A 33 8.85 -6.81 10.13
CA GLN A 33 8.73 -7.02 8.69
C GLN A 33 8.00 -5.82 8.06
N ILE A 34 8.72 -5.03 7.27
CA ILE A 34 8.13 -3.95 6.47
C ILE A 34 8.02 -4.45 5.02
N VAL A 35 6.80 -4.55 4.50
CA VAL A 35 6.55 -5.09 3.15
C VAL A 35 5.96 -4.00 2.24
N LEU A 36 6.64 -3.73 1.13
CA LEU A 36 6.20 -2.78 0.10
C LEU A 36 5.42 -3.55 -0.97
N LEU A 37 4.09 -3.39 -0.98
CA LEU A 37 3.19 -4.13 -1.86
C LEU A 37 2.82 -3.30 -3.09
N SER A 38 3.36 -3.70 -4.26
CA SER A 38 3.06 -3.06 -5.55
C SER A 38 2.02 -3.84 -6.36
N SER A 39 1.45 -3.21 -7.40
CA SER A 39 0.49 -3.87 -8.30
C SER A 39 1.00 -4.07 -9.75
N THR A 40 2.07 -3.38 -10.13
CA THR A 40 2.65 -3.38 -11.49
C THR A 40 4.17 -3.60 -11.42
N ALA A 41 4.76 -4.08 -12.51
CA ALA A 41 6.20 -4.31 -12.58
C ALA A 41 7.01 -3.00 -12.47
N ASP A 42 6.50 -1.91 -13.06
CA ASP A 42 7.15 -0.60 -13.00
C ASP A 42 7.25 -0.07 -11.56
N ASN A 43 6.15 -0.19 -10.80
CA ASN A 43 6.14 0.19 -9.39
C ASN A 43 7.10 -0.69 -8.58
N THR A 44 7.12 -2.01 -8.82
CA THR A 44 8.06 -2.93 -8.16
C THR A 44 9.50 -2.50 -8.43
N ARG A 45 9.86 -2.29 -9.71
CA ARG A 45 11.21 -1.92 -10.11
C ARG A 45 11.62 -0.58 -9.50
N LEU A 46 10.71 0.38 -9.41
CA LEU A 46 10.99 1.66 -8.77
C LEU A 46 11.23 1.50 -7.25
N LEU A 47 10.40 0.72 -6.56
CA LEU A 47 10.59 0.41 -5.14
C LEU A 47 11.91 -0.32 -4.89
N GLU A 48 12.27 -1.30 -5.72
CA GLU A 48 13.55 -2.00 -5.65
C GLU A 48 14.73 -1.04 -5.85
N LYS A 49 14.63 -0.11 -6.81
CA LYS A 49 15.65 0.94 -6.99
C LYS A 49 15.78 1.84 -5.77
N PHE A 50 14.67 2.22 -5.14
CA PHE A 50 14.70 3.00 -3.89
C PHE A 50 15.39 2.25 -2.77
N CYS A 51 14.97 0.99 -2.54
CA CYS A 51 15.61 0.12 -1.55
C CYS A 51 17.12 -0.03 -1.81
N ALA A 52 17.52 -0.33 -3.05
CA ALA A 52 18.93 -0.48 -3.41
C ALA A 52 19.76 0.80 -3.22
N GLY A 53 19.14 1.98 -3.29
CA GLY A 53 19.78 3.27 -3.03
C GLY A 53 19.98 3.59 -1.54
N HIS A 54 19.47 2.77 -0.63
CA HIS A 54 19.55 3.00 0.81
C HIS A 54 20.25 1.82 1.51
N GLN A 55 21.08 2.13 2.50
CA GLN A 55 21.79 1.12 3.29
C GLN A 55 21.03 0.79 4.59
N ASN A 56 21.28 -0.40 5.14
CA ASN A 56 20.79 -0.82 6.47
C ASN A 56 19.26 -0.75 6.65
N HIS A 57 18.51 -0.94 5.56
CA HIS A 57 17.06 -1.08 5.60
C HIS A 57 16.66 -2.56 5.51
N TYR A 58 15.45 -2.90 5.94
CA TYR A 58 14.95 -4.28 5.99
C TYR A 58 13.59 -4.44 5.28
N CYS A 59 13.34 -3.61 4.28
CA CYS A 59 12.10 -3.67 3.49
C CYS A 59 12.09 -4.87 2.53
N GLU A 60 11.00 -5.64 2.52
CA GLU A 60 10.69 -6.62 1.48
C GLU A 60 9.86 -5.94 0.38
N VAL A 61 10.30 -5.97 -0.87
CA VAL A 61 9.46 -5.55 -2.00
C VAL A 61 8.73 -6.76 -2.56
N ARG A 62 7.41 -6.66 -2.68
CA ARG A 62 6.58 -7.76 -3.20
C ARG A 62 5.52 -7.27 -4.19
N GLN A 63 5.61 -7.76 -5.41
CA GLN A 63 4.59 -7.50 -6.43
C GLN A 63 3.38 -8.42 -6.28
N LEU A 64 2.20 -7.81 -6.14
CA LEU A 64 0.93 -8.53 -6.13
C LEU A 64 0.37 -8.63 -7.55
N LYS A 65 0.12 -9.86 -8.00
CA LYS A 65 -0.49 -10.09 -9.32
C LYS A 65 -1.93 -9.56 -9.34
N ALA A 66 -2.26 -8.78 -10.36
CA ALA A 66 -3.64 -8.38 -10.65
C ALA A 66 -4.55 -9.57 -11.02
N THR A 67 -5.86 -9.34 -11.13
CA THR A 67 -6.82 -10.37 -11.58
C THR A 67 -6.50 -10.82 -13.01
N LEU A 68 -6.85 -12.07 -13.36
CA LEU A 68 -6.55 -12.63 -14.67
C LEU A 68 -7.13 -11.76 -15.80
N GLY A 69 -8.39 -11.33 -15.65
CA GLY A 69 -9.03 -10.45 -16.62
C GLY A 69 -8.30 -9.11 -16.81
N TYR A 70 -7.69 -8.55 -15.76
CA TYR A 70 -6.86 -7.36 -15.93
C TYR A 70 -5.60 -7.65 -16.74
N ARG A 71 -4.91 -8.75 -16.40
CA ARG A 71 -3.66 -9.14 -17.05
C ARG A 71 -3.83 -9.46 -18.54
N LEU A 72 -4.98 -10.03 -18.92
CA LEU A 72 -5.26 -10.48 -20.29
C LEU A 72 -5.92 -9.41 -21.16
N PHE A 73 -6.87 -8.64 -20.63
CA PHE A 73 -7.72 -7.76 -21.44
C PHE A 73 -7.57 -6.28 -21.10
N TYR A 74 -7.65 -5.94 -19.82
CA TYR A 74 -7.74 -4.54 -19.41
C TYR A 74 -6.40 -3.81 -19.32
N ARG A 75 -5.25 -4.52 -19.31
CA ARG A 75 -3.93 -3.88 -19.28
C ARG A 75 -3.70 -2.95 -20.48
N PHE A 76 -4.29 -3.26 -21.64
CA PHE A 76 -4.19 -2.42 -22.84
C PHE A 76 -5.06 -1.15 -22.75
N HIS A 77 -6.06 -1.13 -21.87
CA HIS A 77 -7.01 -0.02 -21.72
C HIS A 77 -6.81 0.78 -20.43
N ARG A 78 -6.06 0.23 -19.45
CA ARG A 78 -5.84 0.80 -18.13
C ARG A 78 -4.42 0.49 -17.67
N LYS A 79 -3.67 1.53 -17.31
CA LYS A 79 -2.29 1.44 -16.79
C LYS A 79 -2.20 0.70 -15.45
N PHE A 80 -3.20 0.87 -14.58
CA PHE A 80 -3.23 0.26 -13.24
C PHE A 80 -4.49 -0.58 -12.98
N PRO A 81 -4.36 -1.71 -12.24
CA PRO A 81 -5.51 -2.52 -11.85
C PRO A 81 -6.39 -1.73 -10.88
N ARG A 82 -7.70 -2.01 -10.90
CA ARG A 82 -8.65 -1.39 -9.96
C ARG A 82 -8.26 -1.77 -8.52
N LYS A 83 -7.91 -0.78 -7.69
CA LYS A 83 -7.47 -0.97 -6.30
C LYS A 83 -8.42 -1.80 -5.47
N SER A 84 -9.74 -1.56 -5.56
CA SER A 84 -10.75 -2.37 -4.86
C SER A 84 -10.70 -3.85 -5.24
N ARG A 85 -10.39 -4.18 -6.50
CA ARG A 85 -10.21 -5.57 -6.96
C ARG A 85 -8.90 -6.15 -6.43
N MET A 86 -7.83 -5.36 -6.35
CA MET A 86 -6.56 -5.77 -5.73
C MET A 86 -6.75 -6.11 -4.26
N LEU A 87 -7.37 -5.19 -3.50
CA LEU A 87 -7.67 -5.38 -2.08
C LEU A 87 -8.56 -6.61 -1.86
N LYS A 88 -9.65 -6.76 -2.62
CA LYS A 88 -10.54 -7.92 -2.50
C LYS A 88 -9.82 -9.24 -2.83
N LYS A 89 -9.00 -9.26 -3.90
CA LYS A 89 -8.25 -10.45 -4.33
C LYS A 89 -7.25 -10.90 -3.26
N HIS A 90 -6.51 -9.95 -2.69
CA HIS A 90 -5.43 -10.23 -1.75
C HIS A 90 -5.84 -10.09 -0.28
N ARG A 91 -7.14 -9.96 0.02
CA ARG A 91 -7.65 -9.72 1.39
C ARG A 91 -7.13 -10.72 2.44
N LYS A 92 -6.98 -12.00 2.07
CA LYS A 92 -6.45 -13.03 3.00
C LYS A 92 -4.98 -12.79 3.36
N LEU A 93 -4.17 -12.38 2.38
CA LEU A 93 -2.78 -11.97 2.62
C LEU A 93 -2.75 -10.71 3.48
N LEU A 94 -3.59 -9.72 3.14
CA LEU A 94 -3.64 -8.44 3.82
C LEU A 94 -4.10 -8.57 5.28
N ALA A 95 -4.99 -9.52 5.60
CA ALA A 95 -5.42 -9.81 6.97
C ALA A 95 -4.30 -10.38 7.88
N GLY A 96 -3.16 -10.79 7.32
CA GLY A 96 -2.02 -11.31 8.07
C GLY A 96 -1.01 -10.24 8.52
N PHE A 97 -1.27 -8.96 8.23
CA PHE A 97 -0.47 -7.83 8.71
C PHE A 97 -1.07 -7.27 10.00
N ASP A 98 -0.22 -6.66 10.83
CA ASP A 98 -0.66 -5.94 12.03
C ASP A 98 -1.16 -4.53 11.66
N ALA A 99 -0.53 -3.92 10.65
CA ALA A 99 -0.91 -2.61 10.13
C ALA A 99 -0.74 -2.49 8.60
N ILE A 100 -1.58 -1.66 7.99
CA ILE A 100 -1.55 -1.33 6.56
C ILE A 100 -1.52 0.17 6.39
N VAL A 101 -0.45 0.67 5.78
CA VAL A 101 -0.25 2.07 5.41
C VAL A 101 -0.65 2.28 3.96
N GLY A 102 -1.55 3.23 3.73
CA GLY A 102 -1.94 3.69 2.39
C GLY A 102 -1.73 5.18 2.25
N THR A 103 -1.53 5.66 1.02
CA THR A 103 -1.43 7.11 0.73
C THR A 103 -2.77 7.74 0.36
N GLU A 104 -3.79 6.90 0.19
CA GLU A 104 -5.11 7.28 -0.27
C GLU A 104 -6.20 6.38 0.32
N LEU A 105 -7.46 6.80 0.16
CA LEU A 105 -8.60 6.28 0.90
C LEU A 105 -9.08 4.87 0.51
N SER A 106 -8.51 4.24 -0.53
CA SER A 106 -9.04 2.96 -1.00
C SER A 106 -8.84 1.81 -0.02
N SER A 107 -7.80 1.87 0.84
CA SER A 107 -7.55 0.84 1.86
C SER A 107 -8.67 0.75 2.89
N ALA A 108 -9.47 1.81 3.09
CA ALA A 108 -10.69 1.78 3.89
C ALA A 108 -11.65 0.65 3.48
N LYS A 109 -11.65 0.26 2.20
CA LYS A 109 -12.48 -0.86 1.71
C LYS A 109 -12.12 -2.20 2.34
N LEU A 110 -10.95 -2.35 2.95
CA LEU A 110 -10.59 -3.55 3.69
C LEU A 110 -11.52 -3.80 4.87
N ARG A 111 -12.01 -2.76 5.56
CA ARG A 111 -13.01 -2.94 6.62
C ARG A 111 -14.26 -3.64 6.13
N ARG A 112 -14.72 -3.30 4.93
CA ARG A 112 -15.86 -3.98 4.30
C ARG A 112 -15.55 -5.44 3.91
N TYR A 113 -14.30 -5.76 3.60
CA TYR A 113 -13.90 -7.10 3.13
C TYR A 113 -13.47 -8.05 4.25
N LEU A 114 -13.02 -7.51 5.39
CA LEU A 114 -12.40 -8.27 6.48
C LEU A 114 -13.13 -8.13 7.81
N GLY A 115 -13.97 -7.09 8.00
CA GLY A 115 -14.65 -6.85 9.28
C GLY A 115 -13.65 -6.72 10.42
N ASP A 116 -13.84 -7.50 11.48
CA ASP A 116 -12.98 -7.49 12.68
C ASP A 116 -11.56 -8.02 12.42
N LYS A 117 -11.34 -8.67 11.28
CA LYS A 117 -10.00 -9.14 10.86
C LYS A 117 -9.20 -8.07 10.11
N THR A 118 -9.66 -6.81 10.13
CA THR A 118 -8.97 -5.73 9.43
C THR A 118 -7.76 -5.29 10.26
N PRO A 119 -6.55 -5.27 9.68
CA PRO A 119 -5.39 -4.67 10.34
C PRO A 119 -5.61 -3.19 10.65
N SER A 120 -4.76 -2.62 11.52
CA SER A 120 -4.78 -1.18 11.76
C SER A 120 -4.54 -0.44 10.44
N LEU A 121 -5.45 0.44 10.04
CA LEU A 121 -5.36 1.22 8.81
C LEU A 121 -4.77 2.59 9.12
N ILE A 122 -3.64 2.89 8.48
CA ILE A 122 -2.89 4.15 8.61
C ILE A 122 -2.94 4.89 7.28
N LEU A 123 -3.33 6.17 7.29
CA LEU A 123 -3.42 7.00 6.10
C LEU A 123 -2.32 8.06 6.07
N THR A 124 -1.42 8.00 5.09
CA THR A 124 -0.41 9.03 4.83
C THR A 124 -0.88 9.92 3.67
N LYS A 125 -1.68 10.96 3.96
CA LYS A 125 -2.31 11.80 2.91
C LYS A 125 -1.30 12.45 1.96
N HIS A 126 -1.74 12.71 0.73
CA HIS A 126 -0.98 13.40 -0.32
C HIS A 126 -0.68 14.89 -0.08
N GLY A 127 -1.06 15.47 1.07
CA GLY A 127 -0.90 16.90 1.37
C GLY A 127 -1.60 17.33 2.66
N ALA A 128 -1.62 18.64 2.94
CA ALA A 128 -2.03 19.26 4.21
C ALA A 128 -3.54 19.14 4.58
N GLY A 129 -4.34 18.41 3.79
CA GLY A 129 -5.75 18.17 4.10
C GLY A 129 -6.69 19.37 3.91
N ASP A 130 -6.17 20.48 3.38
CA ASP A 130 -6.83 21.76 3.10
C ASP A 130 -7.80 21.75 1.90
N ARG A 131 -7.77 20.68 1.10
CA ARG A 131 -8.62 20.56 -0.10
C ARG A 131 -9.99 19.99 0.25
N SER A 132 -11.00 20.25 -0.59
CA SER A 132 -12.40 19.79 -0.41
C SER A 132 -12.56 18.27 -0.19
N TYR A 133 -11.64 17.46 -0.70
CA TYR A 133 -11.59 16.01 -0.47
C TYR A 133 -10.96 15.60 0.88
N GLY A 134 -10.56 16.56 1.71
CA GLY A 134 -10.01 16.37 3.06
C GLY A 134 -11.03 15.87 4.08
N TYR A 135 -12.33 16.04 3.81
CA TYR A 135 -13.46 15.70 4.68
C TYR A 135 -14.31 14.53 4.16
N ARG A 136 -13.68 13.51 3.56
CA ARG A 136 -14.41 12.35 3.07
C ARG A 136 -14.83 11.43 4.21
N THR A 137 -16.07 10.93 4.15
CA THR A 137 -16.62 9.99 5.14
C THR A 137 -15.81 8.69 5.25
N ASP A 138 -15.07 8.32 4.21
CA ASP A 138 -14.16 7.16 4.21
C ASP A 138 -13.06 7.27 5.28
N ILE A 139 -12.70 8.49 5.73
CA ILE A 139 -11.65 8.74 6.71
C ILE A 139 -11.95 8.09 8.06
N LYS A 140 -13.23 7.95 8.43
CA LYS A 140 -13.65 7.30 9.69
C LYS A 140 -13.24 5.82 9.79
N HIS A 141 -12.76 5.24 8.69
CA HIS A 141 -12.26 3.88 8.62
C HIS A 141 -10.75 3.79 8.85
N TYR A 142 -10.07 4.87 9.21
CA TYR A 142 -8.65 4.83 9.56
C TYR A 142 -8.48 4.95 11.07
N ASP A 143 -7.54 4.18 11.60
CA ASP A 143 -7.18 4.22 13.03
C ASP A 143 -6.17 5.36 13.29
N PHE A 144 -5.33 5.68 12.29
CA PHE A 144 -4.33 6.75 12.35
C PHE A 144 -4.25 7.52 11.01
N ILE A 145 -3.97 8.83 11.07
CA ILE A 145 -3.84 9.77 9.94
C ILE A 145 -2.59 10.62 10.14
#